data_AF-A0A5B6VSD6-F1
#
_entry.id   AF-A0A5B6VSD6-F1
#
_cell.length_a   1.000
_cell.length_b   1.000
_cell.length_c   1.000
_cell.angle_alpha   90.00
_cell.angle_beta   90.00
_cell.angle_gamma   90.00
#
_symmetry.space_group_name_H-M   'P 1'
#
loop_
_entity.id
_entity.type
_entity.pdbx_description
1 polymer ?
#
loop_
_entity_poly.entity_id
_entity_poly.type
_entity_poly.pdbx_seq_one_letter_code
_entity_poly.pdbx_strand_id
1 'polypeptide(L)'
;MRKEAVPSSIPSAAAGTTTLGKLFICFETKTLVTTLLALTLVMFLWNLPPYYQNLLSTTRPCSAPITSVSVTASAASVTASLISTNVSMPYKANPVAKKYNTATPPKPKDPNKRVFESYGNAAALFVQMGSYRGGPRTFAVVGLASKPIHVYGKPWFKCEWISNNGSSYRAKAYKMLPDWGYGRVYTVVVVNCTFPFNPNQDNNGGKLMVNAYYGESQRKYEKFMALEESPGSYNESKFNPPYQYEYLYCGSSLYGNLSADRIREWMAYHAWFFGPSSHFVFHDAGGVSPEVMAVLEPWVKAGRVTVQDIRDQAEYDGYYYNQFLVVNDCLHRYRYAANWTFFFDVDEYIYLPNGNTLESVLNEFSGYTQFTIQQNPMSSMLCLNGSSQEYSRQWGFEKLLFRESRTKIRRDRKYAIQAKNAFATGVHMSENIVGKSLHKTETKIHYYHYHNTITQHQELCREYLPSTAVKQVTWFNKLPYVYDDNMKKLANTIKQFELETIGKQPQPH
;
A
#
# COMPACT_ATOMS: atom_id res chain seq x y z
N MET A 1 41.00 -64.22 14.94
CA MET A 1 41.55 -64.32 13.57
C MET A 1 40.61 -63.56 12.63
N ARG A 2 41.04 -62.41 12.07
CA ARG A 2 41.17 -62.13 10.60
C ARG A 2 40.04 -62.77 9.75
N LYS A 3 39.32 -62.09 8.86
CA LYS A 3 39.58 -60.86 8.07
C LYS A 3 38.32 -60.53 7.24
N GLU A 4 38.11 -59.22 6.95
CA GLU A 4 37.69 -58.56 5.67
C GLU A 4 36.63 -59.23 4.74
N ALA A 5 35.84 -58.57 3.89
CA ALA A 5 35.27 -57.23 3.65
C ALA A 5 34.55 -57.34 2.25
N VAL A 6 33.26 -56.95 2.16
CA VAL A 6 32.52 -56.08 1.17
C VAL A 6 33.19 -55.77 -0.20
N PRO A 7 32.54 -55.44 -1.38
CA PRO A 7 31.15 -54.93 -1.67
C PRO A 7 30.41 -55.32 -3.00
N SER A 8 29.16 -54.80 -3.09
CA SER A 8 28.50 -54.03 -4.19
C SER A 8 27.53 -54.63 -5.23
N SER A 9 26.35 -53.96 -5.28
CA SER A 9 25.46 -53.55 -6.40
C SER A 9 24.55 -54.54 -7.16
N ILE A 10 23.26 -54.60 -6.74
CA ILE A 10 21.99 -54.08 -7.38
C ILE A 10 21.88 -54.13 -8.94
N PRO A 11 20.69 -54.26 -9.61
CA PRO A 11 19.30 -54.68 -9.22
C PRO A 11 18.60 -55.69 -10.18
N SER A 12 17.48 -56.28 -9.77
CA SER A 12 16.13 -56.06 -10.38
C SER A 12 15.15 -57.23 -10.25
N ALA A 13 13.90 -56.85 -9.95
CA ALA A 13 12.63 -57.49 -10.28
C ALA A 13 12.27 -58.85 -9.67
N ALA A 14 11.32 -58.83 -8.74
CA ALA A 14 10.31 -59.89 -8.62
C ALA A 14 9.00 -59.33 -8.06
N ALA A 15 7.91 -59.66 -8.75
CA ALA A 15 6.53 -59.43 -8.37
C ALA A 15 6.16 -60.22 -7.10
N GLY A 16 5.22 -59.68 -6.32
CA GLY A 16 4.70 -60.34 -5.13
C GLY A 16 3.53 -59.59 -4.51
N THR A 17 2.34 -59.84 -5.03
CA THR A 17 1.02 -59.59 -4.44
C THR A 17 0.95 -59.98 -2.96
N THR A 18 0.38 -59.11 -2.10
CA THR A 18 -0.51 -59.53 -1.00
C THR A 18 -1.28 -58.35 -0.37
N THR A 19 -2.55 -58.62 -0.07
CA THR A 19 -3.44 -58.00 0.95
C THR A 19 -3.95 -56.57 0.76
N LEU A 20 -4.98 -56.42 -0.08
CA LEU A 20 -5.99 -55.36 0.03
C LEU A 20 -7.28 -55.98 0.56
N GLY A 21 -7.38 -56.08 1.88
CA GLY A 21 -8.56 -56.54 2.60
C GLY A 21 -8.83 -55.63 3.78
N LYS A 22 -9.91 -54.84 3.68
CA LYS A 22 -10.68 -54.26 4.78
C LYS A 22 -9.92 -53.31 5.73
N LEU A 23 -9.97 -52.01 5.41
CA LEU A 23 -10.14 -50.99 6.46
C LEU A 23 -11.53 -50.35 6.31
N PHE A 24 -12.41 -50.76 7.22
CA PHE A 24 -13.71 -50.17 7.53
C PHE A 24 -13.57 -48.65 7.70
N ILE A 25 -14.25 -47.81 6.90
CA ILE A 25 -15.61 -47.27 7.14
C ILE A 25 -16.07 -47.39 8.59
N CYS A 26 -15.55 -46.52 9.46
CA CYS A 26 -16.16 -46.13 10.73
C CYS A 26 -15.75 -44.69 11.08
N PHE A 27 -16.01 -43.74 10.19
CA PHE A 27 -16.23 -42.36 10.66
C PHE A 27 -17.69 -42.29 11.07
N GLU A 28 -17.94 -42.15 12.37
CA GLU A 28 -19.28 -41.91 12.90
C GLU A 28 -19.93 -40.77 12.11
N THR A 29 -20.96 -41.11 11.33
CA THR A 29 -21.71 -40.15 10.50
C THR A 29 -22.22 -38.97 11.35
N LYS A 30 -22.47 -39.23 12.64
CA LYS A 30 -22.80 -38.21 13.63
C LYS A 30 -21.69 -37.18 13.78
N THR A 31 -20.44 -37.58 14.01
CA THR A 31 -19.30 -36.66 14.19
C THR A 31 -19.00 -35.85 12.93
N LEU A 32 -19.17 -36.45 11.74
CA LEU A 32 -19.02 -35.73 10.47
C LEU A 32 -20.13 -34.69 10.29
N VAL A 33 -21.39 -35.06 10.59
CA VAL A 33 -22.52 -34.13 10.50
C VAL A 33 -22.40 -33.02 11.56
N THR A 34 -21.95 -33.34 12.77
CA THR A 34 -21.72 -32.34 13.83
C THR A 34 -20.61 -31.37 13.47
N THR A 35 -19.50 -31.85 12.88
CA THR A 35 -18.42 -30.96 12.43
C THR A 35 -18.85 -30.08 11.27
N LEU A 36 -19.61 -30.61 10.31
CA LEU A 36 -20.19 -29.80 9.23
C LEU A 36 -21.17 -28.75 9.77
N LEU A 37 -22.08 -29.13 10.68
CA LEU A 37 -23.04 -28.21 11.29
C LEU A 37 -22.35 -27.10 12.08
N ALA A 38 -21.31 -27.45 12.87
CA ALA A 38 -20.50 -26.49 13.60
C ALA A 38 -19.75 -25.53 12.66
N LEU A 39 -19.16 -26.04 11.57
CA LEU A 39 -18.50 -25.21 10.56
C LEU A 39 -19.51 -24.28 9.86
N THR A 40 -20.69 -24.77 9.51
CA THR A 40 -21.73 -23.92 8.91
C THR A 40 -22.23 -22.85 9.88
N LEU A 41 -22.34 -23.17 11.18
CA LEU A 41 -22.74 -22.20 12.20
C LEU A 41 -21.66 -21.13 12.41
N VAL A 42 -20.38 -21.51 12.44
CA VAL A 42 -19.26 -20.56 12.52
C VAL A 42 -19.22 -19.68 11.28
N MET A 43 -19.37 -20.25 10.09
CA MET A 43 -19.43 -19.49 8.83
C MET A 43 -20.65 -18.56 8.79
N PHE A 44 -21.79 -18.97 9.32
CA PHE A 44 -22.98 -18.13 9.44
C PHE A 44 -22.77 -16.98 10.42
N LEU A 45 -22.22 -17.25 11.61
CA LEU A 45 -21.89 -16.23 12.61
C LEU A 45 -20.81 -15.25 12.12
N TRP A 46 -19.86 -15.71 11.30
CA TRP A 46 -18.82 -14.86 10.71
C TRP A 46 -19.35 -13.99 9.56
N ASN A 47 -20.40 -14.43 8.86
CA ASN A 47 -21.05 -13.67 7.79
C ASN A 47 -22.24 -12.81 8.28
N LEU A 48 -22.59 -12.87 9.57
CA LEU A 48 -23.49 -11.90 10.18
C LEU A 48 -22.71 -10.60 10.43
N PRO A 49 -23.14 -9.44 9.89
CA PRO A 49 -22.55 -8.14 10.21
C PRO A 49 -22.61 -7.87 11.72
N PRO A 50 -21.71 -7.04 12.30
CA PRO A 50 -21.73 -6.76 13.72
C PRO A 50 -22.93 -5.88 14.08
N TYR A 51 -24.06 -6.49 14.44
CA TYR A 51 -25.25 -5.81 14.98
C TYR A 51 -25.30 -5.85 16.52
N TYR A 52 -24.17 -6.01 17.20
CA TYR A 52 -24.10 -5.98 18.66
C TYR A 52 -23.75 -4.60 19.26
N GLN A 53 -24.25 -3.51 18.66
CA GLN A 53 -24.23 -2.19 19.30
C GLN A 53 -25.56 -1.43 19.30
N ASN A 54 -26.66 -1.97 18.76
CA ASN A 54 -27.94 -1.25 18.72
C ASN A 54 -29.05 -1.82 19.63
N LEU A 55 -28.69 -2.59 20.66
CA LEU A 55 -29.67 -3.10 21.64
C LEU A 55 -30.03 -2.09 22.75
N LEU A 56 -29.48 -0.87 22.73
CA LEU A 56 -29.80 0.20 23.67
C LEU A 56 -29.80 1.57 22.96
N SER A 57 -30.74 1.80 22.05
CA SER A 57 -31.14 3.17 21.72
C SER A 57 -32.59 3.19 21.21
N THR A 58 -33.46 3.70 22.06
CA THR A 58 -34.87 3.93 21.78
C THR A 58 -35.03 5.28 21.10
N THR A 59 -35.27 5.33 19.79
CA THR A 59 -35.96 6.48 19.16
C THR A 59 -36.79 6.05 17.94
N ARG A 60 -37.96 6.68 17.84
CA ARG A 60 -39.12 6.37 16.97
C ARG A 60 -38.92 6.79 15.50
N PRO A 61 -39.73 6.24 14.57
CA PRO A 61 -39.63 6.49 13.13
C PRO A 61 -40.43 7.72 12.70
N CYS A 62 -39.92 8.47 11.72
CA CYS A 62 -40.71 9.43 10.95
C CYS A 62 -40.63 9.12 9.45
N SER A 63 -41.82 8.88 8.90
CA SER A 63 -42.15 8.47 7.54
C SER A 63 -41.95 9.59 6.52
N ALA A 64 -41.54 9.22 5.30
CA ALA A 64 -41.68 10.05 4.11
C ALA A 64 -42.93 9.62 3.32
N PRO A 65 -43.69 10.55 2.70
CA PRO A 65 -44.81 10.20 1.84
C PRO A 65 -44.34 9.86 0.42
N ILE A 66 -44.88 8.76 -0.10
CA ILE A 66 -44.72 8.24 -1.46
C ILE A 66 -45.59 9.06 -2.42
N THR A 67 -45.03 9.54 -3.53
CA THR A 67 -45.79 9.99 -4.70
C THR A 67 -45.57 9.03 -5.85
N SER A 68 -46.66 8.37 -6.24
CA SER A 68 -46.77 7.43 -7.35
C SER A 68 -46.86 8.18 -8.68
N VAL A 69 -45.98 7.86 -9.64
CA VAL A 69 -46.17 8.22 -11.05
C VAL A 69 -46.22 6.95 -11.88
N SER A 70 -47.39 6.70 -12.45
CA SER A 70 -47.73 5.65 -13.39
C SER A 70 -47.06 5.92 -14.74
N VAL A 71 -46.33 4.94 -15.28
CA VAL A 71 -45.87 4.97 -16.68
C VAL A 71 -46.33 3.69 -17.37
N THR A 72 -47.21 3.87 -18.33
CA THR A 72 -47.79 2.88 -19.24
C THR A 72 -46.71 2.27 -20.13
N ALA A 73 -46.62 0.95 -20.15
CA ALA A 73 -45.78 0.19 -21.06
C ALA A 73 -46.53 -0.11 -22.36
N SER A 74 -45.97 0.26 -23.51
CA SER A 74 -46.38 -0.22 -24.83
C SER A 74 -45.33 -1.18 -25.36
N ALA A 75 -45.73 -2.44 -25.52
CA ALA A 75 -44.96 -3.51 -26.11
C ALA A 75 -45.01 -3.41 -27.65
N ALA A 76 -43.85 -3.55 -28.30
CA ALA A 76 -43.79 -3.85 -29.72
C ALA A 76 -42.72 -4.93 -29.95
N SER A 77 -43.22 -6.09 -30.37
CA SER A 77 -42.52 -7.29 -30.82
C SER A 77 -41.95 -7.10 -32.23
N VAL A 78 -40.66 -7.41 -32.46
CA VAL A 78 -40.19 -7.82 -33.79
C VAL A 78 -39.13 -8.92 -33.66
N THR A 79 -39.38 -9.95 -34.47
CA THR A 79 -38.76 -11.25 -34.74
C THR A 79 -37.24 -11.31 -34.89
N ALA A 80 -36.71 -12.44 -34.42
CA ALA A 80 -35.34 -12.91 -34.66
C ALA A 80 -35.18 -13.52 -36.06
N SER A 81 -34.03 -13.30 -36.69
CA SER A 81 -33.47 -14.22 -37.69
C SER A 81 -31.95 -14.25 -37.58
N LEU A 82 -31.40 -15.46 -37.60
CA LEU A 82 -29.98 -15.80 -37.62
C LEU A 82 -29.54 -16.00 -39.08
N ILE A 83 -28.34 -15.54 -39.47
CA ILE A 83 -27.26 -16.30 -40.13
C ILE A 83 -26.09 -15.38 -40.57
N SER A 84 -24.88 -15.84 -40.22
CA SER A 84 -23.48 -15.57 -40.61
C SER A 84 -23.12 -14.68 -41.82
N THR A 85 -22.05 -13.86 -41.68
CA THR A 85 -20.75 -14.01 -42.40
C THR A 85 -19.71 -12.93 -42.03
N ASN A 86 -18.44 -13.34 -41.96
CA ASN A 86 -17.23 -12.52 -41.72
C ASN A 86 -16.91 -11.62 -42.93
N VAL A 87 -16.88 -10.29 -42.75
CA VAL A 87 -16.05 -9.35 -43.56
C VAL A 87 -15.69 -8.13 -42.72
N SER A 88 -14.41 -7.73 -42.70
CA SER A 88 -13.90 -6.52 -42.07
C SER A 88 -14.13 -5.29 -42.96
N MET A 89 -14.87 -4.27 -42.48
CA MET A 89 -14.89 -2.91 -43.04
C MET A 89 -15.22 -1.88 -41.93
N PRO A 90 -14.84 -0.60 -42.07
CA PRO A 90 -14.70 0.34 -40.94
C PRO A 90 -16.07 0.81 -40.46
N TYR A 91 -16.44 0.41 -39.25
CA TYR A 91 -17.71 0.81 -38.64
C TYR A 91 -17.59 2.24 -38.07
N LYS A 92 -18.24 3.21 -38.72
CA LYS A 92 -18.59 4.51 -38.09
C LYS A 92 -19.70 4.25 -37.06
N ALA A 93 -19.31 4.06 -35.81
CA ALA A 93 -20.25 3.97 -34.71
C ALA A 93 -20.87 5.35 -34.42
N ASN A 94 -22.17 5.50 -34.63
CA ASN A 94 -22.96 6.57 -34.01
C ASN A 94 -23.17 6.22 -32.53
N PRO A 95 -22.64 6.99 -31.57
CA PRO A 95 -22.85 6.70 -30.16
C PRO A 95 -24.13 7.39 -29.68
N VAL A 96 -25.20 6.62 -29.44
CA VAL A 96 -26.24 7.03 -28.49
C VAL A 96 -25.72 6.67 -27.09
N ALA A 97 -24.66 7.37 -26.66
CA ALA A 97 -24.27 7.42 -25.26
C ALA A 97 -24.79 8.75 -24.73
N LYS A 98 -25.67 8.72 -23.72
CA LYS A 98 -26.02 9.92 -22.96
C LYS A 98 -24.73 10.47 -22.36
N LYS A 99 -24.18 11.53 -22.98
CA LYS A 99 -23.06 12.31 -22.45
C LYS A 99 -23.54 13.01 -21.20
N TYR A 100 -23.25 12.43 -20.03
CA TYR A 100 -23.08 13.25 -18.84
C TYR A 100 -21.72 13.93 -18.98
N ASN A 101 -21.71 15.12 -19.59
CA ASN A 101 -20.54 15.99 -19.54
C ASN A 101 -20.49 16.57 -18.12
N THR A 102 -19.86 15.85 -17.19
CA THR A 102 -19.44 16.44 -15.93
C THR A 102 -18.35 17.46 -16.27
N ALA A 103 -18.61 18.73 -15.98
CA ALA A 103 -17.59 19.77 -16.09
C ALA A 103 -16.37 19.36 -15.24
N THR A 104 -15.16 19.49 -15.78
CA THR A 104 -13.94 19.17 -15.04
C THR A 104 -13.90 20.03 -13.77
N PRO A 105 -13.78 19.43 -12.57
CA PRO A 105 -13.64 20.19 -11.35
C PRO A 105 -12.45 21.15 -11.45
N PRO A 106 -12.54 22.36 -10.86
CA PRO A 106 -11.40 23.27 -10.80
C PRO A 106 -10.24 22.57 -10.09
N LYS A 107 -9.05 22.61 -10.70
CA LYS A 107 -7.83 22.06 -10.08
C LYS A 107 -7.60 22.73 -8.72
N PRO A 108 -7.20 21.98 -7.69
CA PRO A 108 -6.91 22.56 -6.38
C PRO A 108 -5.81 23.63 -6.52
N LYS A 109 -5.94 24.72 -5.75
CA LYS A 109 -4.91 25.77 -5.70
C LYS A 109 -3.60 25.26 -5.11
N ASP A 110 -3.69 24.34 -4.14
CA ASP A 110 -2.54 23.68 -3.54
C ASP A 110 -2.14 22.44 -4.37
N PRO A 111 -0.92 22.39 -4.94
CA PRO A 111 -0.44 21.24 -5.70
C PRO A 111 -0.25 19.96 -4.88
N ASN A 112 -0.23 20.07 -3.54
CA ASN A 112 -0.09 18.95 -2.61
C ASN A 112 -1.45 18.42 -2.12
N LYS A 113 -2.56 19.10 -2.39
CA LYS A 113 -3.90 18.58 -2.08
C LYS A 113 -4.34 17.54 -3.11
N ARG A 114 -4.77 16.39 -2.61
CA ARG A 114 -5.31 15.30 -3.42
C ARG A 114 -6.83 15.41 -3.50
N VAL A 115 -7.37 15.16 -4.68
CA VAL A 115 -8.80 15.26 -5.00
C VAL A 115 -9.31 13.89 -5.41
N PHE A 116 -10.56 13.59 -5.05
CA PHE A 116 -11.21 12.32 -5.28
C PHE A 116 -12.41 12.55 -6.20
N GLU A 117 -12.28 12.18 -7.46
CA GLU A 117 -13.34 12.38 -8.46
C GLU A 117 -14.11 11.09 -8.68
N SER A 118 -15.39 11.06 -8.27
CA SER A 118 -16.25 9.90 -8.41
C SER A 118 -16.96 9.86 -9.76
N TYR A 119 -16.99 8.67 -10.36
CA TYR A 119 -17.61 8.39 -11.64
C TYR A 119 -18.56 7.21 -11.51
N GLY A 120 -19.77 7.37 -12.05
CA GLY A 120 -20.78 6.32 -12.11
C GLY A 120 -21.99 6.55 -11.22
N ASN A 121 -22.60 5.47 -10.74
CA ASN A 121 -23.76 5.52 -9.87
C ASN A 121 -23.37 6.00 -8.45
N ALA A 122 -24.36 6.06 -7.55
CA ALA A 122 -24.17 6.54 -6.16
C ALA A 122 -23.10 5.76 -5.36
N ALA A 123 -22.75 4.54 -5.76
CA ALA A 123 -21.69 3.76 -5.11
C ALA A 123 -20.30 4.00 -5.74
N ALA A 124 -20.21 4.81 -6.79
CA ALA A 124 -19.05 5.03 -7.66
C ALA A 124 -18.48 3.75 -8.30
N LEU A 125 -18.53 3.70 -9.63
CA LEU A 125 -17.83 2.66 -10.40
C LEU A 125 -16.31 2.81 -10.28
N PHE A 126 -15.86 4.07 -10.21
CA PHE A 126 -14.48 4.44 -10.03
C PHE A 126 -14.39 5.80 -9.34
N VAL A 127 -13.46 5.96 -8.42
CA VAL A 127 -13.13 7.22 -7.74
C VAL A 127 -11.66 7.48 -8.01
N GLN A 128 -11.37 8.40 -8.92
CA GLN A 128 -10.01 8.72 -9.32
C GLN A 128 -9.34 9.58 -8.25
N MET A 129 -8.15 9.17 -7.78
CA MET A 129 -7.27 9.99 -6.92
C MET A 129 -6.10 10.57 -7.72
N GLY A 130 -5.57 9.83 -8.70
CA GLY A 130 -4.40 10.24 -9.47
C GLY A 130 -4.25 9.47 -10.78
N SER A 131 -3.63 10.13 -11.76
CA SER A 131 -3.29 9.53 -13.04
C SER A 131 -1.89 9.97 -13.44
N TYR A 132 -1.12 9.05 -14.01
CA TYR A 132 0.33 9.22 -14.17
C TYR A 132 0.81 8.66 -15.50
N ARG A 133 1.74 9.38 -16.15
CA ARG A 133 2.54 8.84 -17.24
C ARG A 133 3.54 7.84 -16.65
N GLY A 134 3.26 6.55 -16.81
CA GLY A 134 4.04 5.45 -16.24
C GLY A 134 5.24 5.01 -17.08
N GLY A 135 5.51 5.69 -18.20
CA GLY A 135 6.60 5.39 -19.15
C GLY A 135 6.28 5.93 -20.55
N PRO A 136 7.13 5.70 -21.57
CA PRO A 136 6.93 6.22 -22.92
C PRO A 136 5.61 5.80 -23.58
N ARG A 137 5.02 4.65 -23.22
CA ARG A 137 3.77 4.14 -23.82
C ARG A 137 2.72 3.72 -22.79
N THR A 138 2.97 3.98 -21.52
CA THR A 138 2.19 3.43 -20.41
C THR A 138 1.67 4.52 -19.50
N PHE A 139 0.45 4.34 -19.01
CA PHE A 139 -0.20 5.23 -18.04
C PHE A 139 -0.81 4.41 -16.91
N ALA A 140 -0.81 4.95 -15.70
CA ALA A 140 -1.47 4.38 -14.54
C ALA A 140 -2.54 5.33 -14.04
N VAL A 141 -3.76 4.83 -13.82
CA VAL A 141 -4.87 5.55 -13.20
C VAL A 141 -5.19 4.85 -11.89
N VAL A 142 -5.03 5.58 -10.79
CA VAL A 142 -5.10 5.08 -9.42
C VAL A 142 -6.35 5.64 -8.76
N GLY A 143 -7.13 4.75 -8.15
CA GLY A 143 -8.39 5.13 -7.55
C GLY A 143 -8.97 4.08 -6.62
N LEU A 144 -10.13 4.42 -6.06
CA LEU A 144 -10.99 3.52 -5.33
C LEU A 144 -12.15 3.08 -6.22
N ALA A 145 -12.83 2.02 -5.82
CA ALA A 145 -14.12 1.68 -6.39
C ALA A 145 -14.97 0.88 -5.41
N SER A 146 -16.29 0.91 -5.60
CA SER A 146 -17.21 0.08 -4.82
C SER A 146 -16.80 -1.39 -4.87
N LYS A 147 -16.49 -1.97 -3.71
CA LYS A 147 -16.12 -3.37 -3.58
C LYS A 147 -17.24 -4.30 -4.10
N PRO A 148 -18.53 -4.12 -3.74
CA PRO A 148 -19.62 -4.92 -4.31
C PRO A 148 -19.68 -4.89 -5.85
N ILE A 149 -19.53 -3.72 -6.47
CA ILE A 149 -19.52 -3.61 -7.94
C ILE A 149 -18.33 -4.38 -8.52
N HIS A 150 -17.15 -4.28 -7.91
CA HIS A 150 -15.95 -4.94 -8.43
C HIS A 150 -15.93 -6.45 -8.24
N VAL A 151 -16.52 -6.95 -7.15
CA VAL A 151 -16.64 -8.38 -6.86
C VAL A 151 -17.70 -9.03 -7.74
N TYR A 152 -18.91 -8.45 -7.82
CA TYR A 152 -20.04 -9.10 -8.50
C TYR A 152 -20.23 -8.64 -9.94
N GLY A 153 -20.04 -7.36 -10.23
CA GLY A 153 -20.21 -6.79 -11.57
C GLY A 153 -19.04 -7.09 -12.52
N LYS A 154 -17.86 -7.40 -11.97
CA LYS A 154 -16.61 -7.66 -12.72
C LYS A 154 -16.33 -6.57 -13.78
N PRO A 155 -16.25 -5.29 -13.38
CA PRO A 155 -16.00 -4.19 -14.28
C PRO A 155 -14.62 -4.31 -14.93
N TRP A 156 -14.53 -3.80 -16.15
CA TRP A 156 -13.32 -3.78 -16.96
C TRP A 156 -13.15 -2.41 -17.64
N PHE A 157 -11.95 -2.13 -18.13
CA PHE A 157 -11.57 -0.80 -18.57
C PHE A 157 -10.95 -0.82 -19.98
N LYS A 158 -11.18 0.26 -20.75
CA LYS A 158 -10.45 0.59 -21.99
C LYS A 158 -9.87 1.99 -21.87
N CYS A 159 -8.70 2.19 -22.44
CA CYS A 159 -8.08 3.49 -22.53
C CYS A 159 -8.07 3.97 -23.97
N GLU A 160 -8.25 5.28 -24.15
CA GLU A 160 -8.22 5.96 -25.44
C GLU A 160 -7.38 7.23 -25.28
N TRP A 161 -6.28 7.32 -26.01
CA TRP A 161 -5.56 8.58 -26.16
C TRP A 161 -6.22 9.39 -27.27
N ILE A 162 -6.43 10.68 -27.03
CA ILE A 162 -6.92 11.66 -28.01
C ILE A 162 -5.87 12.75 -28.10
N SER A 163 -5.13 12.79 -29.21
CA SER A 163 -4.14 13.84 -29.47
C SER A 163 -4.85 15.16 -29.76
N ASN A 164 -4.17 16.28 -29.51
CA ASN A 164 -4.68 17.62 -29.84
C ASN A 164 -4.92 17.81 -31.35
N ASN A 165 -4.29 17.01 -32.21
CA ASN A 165 -4.54 17.00 -33.65
C ASN A 165 -5.81 16.20 -34.06
N GLY A 166 -6.53 15.61 -33.10
CA GLY A 166 -7.75 14.85 -33.31
C GLY A 166 -7.54 13.35 -33.57
N SER A 167 -6.30 12.87 -33.72
CA SER A 167 -6.01 11.44 -33.83
C SER A 167 -6.34 10.71 -32.52
N SER A 168 -6.75 9.44 -32.63
CA SER A 168 -7.11 8.65 -31.47
C SER A 168 -6.58 7.23 -31.53
N TYR A 169 -6.03 6.78 -30.40
CA TYR A 169 -5.43 5.46 -30.25
C TYR A 169 -6.07 4.76 -29.06
N ARG A 170 -6.35 3.46 -29.19
CA ARG A 170 -7.02 2.68 -28.14
C ARG A 170 -6.12 1.59 -27.62
N ALA A 171 -6.23 1.31 -26.32
CA ALA A 171 -5.55 0.24 -25.64
C ALA A 171 -6.51 -0.50 -24.71
N LYS A 172 -6.33 -1.81 -24.58
CA LYS A 172 -6.94 -2.58 -23.50
C LYS A 172 -6.23 -2.21 -22.20
N ALA A 173 -6.99 -1.95 -21.15
CA ALA A 173 -6.43 -1.68 -19.85
C ALA A 173 -6.26 -2.98 -19.05
N TYR A 174 -5.24 -3.03 -18.22
CA TYR A 174 -5.07 -4.07 -17.21
C TYR A 174 -5.50 -3.52 -15.84
N LYS A 175 -6.40 -4.24 -15.17
CA LYS A 175 -6.94 -3.87 -13.85
C LYS A 175 -6.22 -4.66 -12.77
N MET A 176 -5.70 -3.98 -11.77
CA MET A 176 -5.07 -4.56 -10.59
C MET A 176 -5.83 -4.15 -9.33
N LEU A 177 -5.97 -5.11 -8.39
CA LEU A 177 -6.55 -4.89 -7.05
C LEU A 177 -5.45 -5.14 -6.02
N PRO A 178 -4.60 -4.15 -5.72
CA PRO A 178 -3.41 -4.33 -4.89
C PRO A 178 -3.70 -4.45 -3.39
N ASP A 179 -4.95 -4.26 -2.98
CA ASP A 179 -5.38 -4.39 -1.58
C ASP A 179 -5.71 -5.82 -1.18
N TRP A 180 -5.52 -6.81 -2.05
CA TRP A 180 -5.74 -8.24 -1.79
C TRP A 180 -7.08 -8.59 -1.14
N GLY A 181 -8.12 -7.79 -1.40
CA GLY A 181 -9.46 -7.98 -0.83
C GLY A 181 -9.65 -7.42 0.58
N TYR A 182 -8.65 -6.75 1.17
CA TYR A 182 -8.75 -6.05 2.45
C TYR A 182 -9.66 -4.81 2.40
N GLY A 183 -9.95 -4.28 1.21
CA GLY A 183 -10.88 -3.15 1.04
C GLY A 183 -12.21 -3.37 1.79
N ARG A 184 -12.82 -2.28 2.28
CA ARG A 184 -14.08 -2.31 3.03
C ARG A 184 -15.26 -2.08 2.08
N VAL A 185 -15.93 -0.93 2.18
CA VAL A 185 -16.95 -0.51 1.21
C VAL A 185 -16.29 -0.24 -0.14
N TYR A 186 -15.09 0.35 -0.10
CA TYR A 186 -14.26 0.62 -1.25
C TYR A 186 -13.00 -0.26 -1.28
N THR A 187 -12.62 -0.67 -2.49
CA THR A 187 -11.40 -1.42 -2.81
C THR A 187 -10.50 -0.56 -3.70
N VAL A 188 -9.19 -0.77 -3.61
CA VAL A 188 -8.22 -0.04 -4.44
C VAL A 188 -8.16 -0.65 -5.84
N VAL A 189 -8.14 0.21 -6.85
CA VAL A 189 -8.05 -0.18 -8.25
C VAL A 189 -6.94 0.61 -8.92
N VAL A 190 -5.99 -0.10 -9.51
CA VAL A 190 -4.99 0.50 -10.42
C VAL A 190 -5.29 0.03 -11.83
N VAL A 191 -5.53 0.98 -12.73
CA VAL A 191 -5.79 0.75 -14.15
C VAL A 191 -4.53 1.12 -14.94
N ASN A 192 -3.85 0.11 -15.49
CA ASN A 192 -2.68 0.31 -16.33
C ASN A 192 -3.07 0.28 -17.82
N CYS A 193 -2.88 1.40 -18.50
CA CYS A 193 -3.07 1.55 -19.94
C CYS A 193 -1.73 1.40 -20.65
N THR A 194 -1.58 0.42 -21.54
CA THR A 194 -0.35 0.24 -22.34
C THR A 194 -0.67 0.33 -23.83
N PHE A 195 -0.13 1.34 -24.49
CA PHE A 195 -0.28 1.55 -25.93
C PHE A 195 0.82 0.80 -26.71
N PRO A 196 0.58 0.42 -27.98
CA PRO A 196 1.58 -0.25 -28.80
C PRO A 196 2.81 0.63 -29.08
N PHE A 197 2.62 1.95 -29.16
CA PHE A 197 3.66 2.97 -29.35
C PHE A 197 3.42 4.16 -28.40
N ASN A 198 4.34 5.12 -28.34
CA ASN A 198 4.16 6.36 -27.58
C ASN A 198 3.06 7.21 -28.24
N PRO A 199 1.89 7.40 -27.61
CA PRO A 199 0.78 8.08 -28.26
C PRO A 199 0.93 9.62 -28.32
N ASN A 200 1.94 10.18 -27.65
CA ASN A 200 2.31 11.61 -27.66
C ASN A 200 3.79 11.78 -28.08
N GLN A 201 4.25 10.99 -29.06
CA GLN A 201 5.65 11.03 -29.52
C GLN A 201 6.03 12.35 -30.17
N ASP A 202 5.07 13.02 -30.80
CA ASP A 202 5.22 14.35 -31.41
C ASP A 202 5.22 15.49 -30.37
N ASN A 203 4.95 15.17 -29.10
CA ASN A 203 4.85 16.12 -27.98
C ASN A 203 3.84 17.25 -28.23
N ASN A 204 2.84 17.02 -29.08
CA ASN A 204 1.78 17.99 -29.37
C ASN A 204 0.70 18.03 -28.27
N GLY A 205 0.80 17.15 -27.28
CA GLY A 205 -0.14 17.04 -26.18
C GLY A 205 -1.41 16.27 -26.54
N GLY A 206 -2.21 15.98 -25.52
CA GLY A 206 -3.43 15.21 -25.68
C GLY A 206 -3.99 14.74 -24.35
N LYS A 207 -5.03 13.90 -24.44
CA LYS A 207 -5.84 13.47 -23.32
C LYS A 207 -5.92 11.95 -23.26
N LEU A 208 -5.66 11.40 -22.09
CA LEU A 208 -5.98 10.02 -21.76
C LEU A 208 -7.43 9.96 -21.27
N MET A 209 -8.27 9.30 -22.06
CA MET A 209 -9.65 8.98 -21.69
C MET A 209 -9.74 7.54 -21.18
N VAL A 210 -10.53 7.32 -20.13
CA VAL A 210 -10.84 5.99 -19.60
C VAL A 210 -12.32 5.70 -19.82
N ASN A 211 -12.61 4.53 -20.37
CA ASN A 211 -13.95 3.96 -20.44
C ASN A 211 -14.05 2.83 -19.40
N ALA A 212 -14.82 3.05 -18.34
CA ALA A 212 -15.05 2.10 -17.26
C ALA A 212 -16.41 1.40 -17.45
N TYR A 213 -16.41 0.10 -17.69
CA TYR A 213 -17.60 -0.69 -17.97
C TYR A 213 -18.11 -1.38 -16.71
N TYR A 214 -19.42 -1.41 -16.48
CA TYR A 214 -20.01 -1.99 -15.26
C TYR A 214 -19.95 -3.53 -15.19
N GLY A 215 -19.72 -4.20 -16.32
CA GLY A 215 -19.63 -5.66 -16.43
C GLY A 215 -19.46 -6.11 -17.87
N GLU A 216 -19.81 -7.35 -18.19
CA GLU A 216 -19.57 -7.95 -19.52
C GLU A 216 -20.25 -7.18 -20.67
N SER A 217 -21.43 -6.60 -20.41
CA SER A 217 -22.14 -5.78 -21.38
C SER A 217 -21.41 -4.48 -21.67
N GLN A 218 -21.10 -4.23 -22.94
CA GLN A 218 -20.44 -2.99 -23.38
C GLN A 218 -21.41 -1.80 -23.47
N ARG A 219 -22.70 -2.00 -23.18
CA ARG A 219 -23.74 -0.97 -23.37
C ARG A 219 -23.70 0.15 -22.33
N LYS A 220 -23.22 -0.14 -21.12
CA LYS A 220 -23.19 0.79 -20.00
C LYS A 220 -21.76 0.99 -19.52
N TYR A 221 -21.25 2.20 -19.64
CA TYR A 221 -19.93 2.59 -19.19
C TYR A 221 -19.88 4.07 -18.83
N GLU A 222 -18.95 4.41 -17.96
CA GLU A 222 -18.56 5.79 -17.69
C GLU A 222 -17.36 6.16 -18.54
N LYS A 223 -17.36 7.35 -19.13
CA LYS A 223 -16.22 7.91 -19.88
C LYS A 223 -15.74 9.17 -19.19
N PHE A 224 -14.46 9.20 -18.82
CA PHE A 224 -13.86 10.35 -18.17
C PHE A 224 -12.43 10.60 -18.64
N MET A 225 -11.97 11.85 -18.48
CA MET A 225 -10.60 12.25 -18.77
C MET A 225 -9.76 11.95 -17.53
N ALA A 226 -8.79 11.06 -17.66
CA ALA A 226 -7.94 10.66 -16.56
C ALA A 226 -6.69 11.55 -16.44
N LEU A 227 -6.09 11.92 -17.57
CA LEU A 227 -4.88 12.74 -17.62
C LEU A 227 -4.84 13.59 -18.90
N GLU A 228 -4.29 14.79 -18.80
CA GLU A 228 -4.01 15.67 -19.94
C GLU A 228 -2.53 16.04 -19.93
N GLU A 229 -1.86 15.91 -21.08
CA GLU A 229 -0.52 16.41 -21.30
C GLU A 229 -0.58 17.64 -22.19
N SER A 230 -0.02 18.76 -21.70
CA SER A 230 0.13 19.98 -22.49
C SER A 230 1.17 19.78 -23.61
N PRO A 231 1.06 20.51 -24.74
CA PRO A 231 2.12 20.55 -25.74
C PRO A 231 3.48 20.86 -25.12
N GLY A 232 4.52 20.15 -25.51
CA GLY A 232 5.89 20.32 -24.99
C GLY A 232 6.17 19.73 -23.61
N SER A 233 5.16 19.22 -22.89
CA SER A 233 5.32 18.72 -21.52
C SER A 233 5.90 17.31 -21.40
N TYR A 234 5.78 16.49 -22.45
CA TYR A 234 6.34 15.14 -22.46
C TYR A 234 7.87 15.21 -22.55
N ASN A 235 8.54 14.50 -21.64
CA ASN A 235 10.00 14.40 -21.62
C ASN A 235 10.40 12.93 -21.39
N GLU A 236 10.94 12.31 -22.44
CA GLU A 236 11.35 10.91 -22.42
C GLU A 236 12.56 10.63 -21.52
N SER A 237 13.45 11.61 -21.31
CA SER A 237 14.64 11.39 -20.49
C SER A 237 14.30 11.10 -19.03
N LYS A 238 13.14 11.57 -18.54
CA LYS A 238 12.65 11.29 -17.17
C LYS A 238 12.43 9.82 -16.86
N PHE A 239 12.30 8.96 -17.87
CA PHE A 239 12.07 7.52 -17.66
C PHE A 239 13.39 6.73 -17.53
N ASN A 240 14.53 7.40 -17.69
CA ASN A 240 15.86 6.78 -17.62
C ASN A 240 16.71 7.47 -16.54
N PRO A 241 17.68 6.76 -15.93
CA PRO A 241 18.65 7.37 -15.03
C PRO A 241 19.50 8.45 -15.76
N PRO A 242 20.09 9.41 -15.03
CA PRO A 242 20.06 9.55 -13.57
C PRO A 242 18.72 10.09 -13.06
N TYR A 243 18.23 9.50 -11.96
CA TYR A 243 17.03 9.99 -11.29
C TYR A 243 17.37 11.11 -10.31
N GLN A 244 16.35 11.87 -9.90
CA GLN A 244 16.52 13.02 -9.01
C GLN A 244 17.04 12.63 -7.62
N TYR A 245 16.65 11.45 -7.14
CA TYR A 245 17.01 10.95 -5.83
C TYR A 245 17.63 9.55 -5.94
N GLU A 246 18.42 9.17 -4.95
CA GLU A 246 18.82 7.78 -4.76
C GLU A 246 17.73 7.02 -4.00
N TYR A 247 17.17 7.64 -2.96
CA TYR A 247 16.18 7.04 -2.07
C TYR A 247 14.91 7.87 -1.98
N LEU A 248 13.76 7.21 -2.06
CA LEU A 248 12.46 7.81 -1.83
C LEU A 248 11.76 7.08 -0.70
N TYR A 249 11.18 7.81 0.25
CA TYR A 249 10.22 7.28 1.20
C TYR A 249 8.79 7.62 0.75
N CYS A 250 7.95 6.60 0.63
CA CYS A 250 6.51 6.72 0.42
C CYS A 250 5.78 6.17 1.65
N GLY A 251 5.34 7.08 2.53
CA GLY A 251 4.65 6.70 3.77
C GLY A 251 3.18 6.33 3.56
N SER A 252 2.66 5.50 4.45
CA SER A 252 1.22 5.24 4.61
C SER A 252 0.49 6.50 5.10
N SER A 253 -0.85 6.45 5.14
CA SER A 253 -1.70 7.54 5.65
C SER A 253 -1.37 7.90 7.10
N LEU A 254 -1.13 9.18 7.36
CA LEU A 254 -0.93 9.74 8.70
C LEU A 254 -2.25 10.21 9.29
N TYR A 255 -2.71 9.57 10.37
CA TYR A 255 -4.00 9.86 11.01
C TYR A 255 -3.89 9.80 12.54
N GLY A 256 -4.95 10.22 13.23
CA GLY A 256 -4.99 10.25 14.69
C GLY A 256 -4.22 11.44 15.28
N ASN A 257 -3.86 11.37 16.55
CA ASN A 257 -3.17 12.47 17.23
C ASN A 257 -1.66 12.20 17.28
N LEU A 258 -0.95 12.44 16.18
CA LEU A 258 0.50 12.17 16.08
C LEU A 258 1.31 13.10 17.00
N SER A 259 2.34 12.57 17.63
CA SER A 259 3.29 13.32 18.44
C SER A 259 4.37 13.96 17.56
N ALA A 260 4.52 15.28 17.68
CA ALA A 260 5.56 16.04 16.98
C ALA A 260 6.97 15.52 17.32
N ASP A 261 7.22 15.14 18.58
CA ASP A 261 8.51 14.60 19.05
C ASP A 261 8.87 13.30 18.34
N ARG A 262 7.89 12.40 18.19
CA ARG A 262 8.07 11.12 17.53
C ARG A 262 8.35 11.31 16.04
N ILE A 263 7.61 12.20 15.39
CA ILE A 263 7.82 12.53 13.97
C ILE A 263 9.17 13.22 13.75
N ARG A 264 9.56 14.15 14.63
CA ARG A 264 10.87 14.80 14.59
C ARG A 264 12.01 13.79 14.69
N GLU A 265 11.95 12.93 15.71
CA GLU A 265 12.93 11.86 15.93
C GLU A 265 13.04 10.93 14.71
N TRP A 266 11.91 10.48 14.18
CA TRP A 266 11.87 9.61 13.01
C TRP A 266 12.45 10.30 11.77
N MET A 267 12.07 11.56 11.53
CA MET A 267 12.49 12.33 10.35
C MET A 267 13.98 12.63 10.40
N ALA A 268 14.52 13.09 11.54
CA ALA A 268 15.94 13.34 11.72
C ALA A 268 16.77 12.05 11.50
N TYR A 269 16.33 10.93 12.07
CA TYR A 269 17.01 9.65 11.88
C TYR A 269 17.06 9.23 10.41
N HIS A 270 15.92 9.23 9.73
CA HIS A 270 15.87 8.73 8.35
C HIS A 270 16.50 9.71 7.36
N ALA A 271 16.47 11.02 7.62
CA ALA A 271 17.23 11.98 6.83
C ALA A 271 18.73 11.73 6.91
N TRP A 272 19.26 11.39 8.09
CA TRP A 272 20.65 10.98 8.27
C TRP A 272 20.92 9.64 7.57
N PHE A 273 20.06 8.64 7.81
CA PHE A 273 20.21 7.27 7.31
C PHE A 273 20.25 7.18 5.78
N PHE A 274 19.33 7.88 5.10
CA PHE A 274 19.27 7.91 3.63
C PHE A 274 20.24 8.92 3.02
N GLY A 275 20.82 9.83 3.80
CA GLY A 275 21.77 10.83 3.31
C GLY A 275 21.12 11.89 2.41
N PRO A 276 21.91 12.74 1.73
CA PRO A 276 21.43 13.96 1.06
C PRO A 276 20.62 13.71 -0.23
N SER A 277 20.81 12.57 -0.91
CA SER A 277 20.08 12.20 -2.13
C SER A 277 18.78 11.46 -1.82
N SER A 278 17.97 12.00 -0.91
CA SER A 278 16.72 11.38 -0.47
C SER A 278 15.56 12.36 -0.40
N HIS A 279 14.35 11.85 -0.62
CA HIS A 279 13.12 12.62 -0.48
C HIS A 279 12.04 11.81 0.25
N PHE A 280 11.21 12.51 1.03
CA PHE A 280 10.22 11.91 1.92
C PHE A 280 8.83 12.44 1.60
N VAL A 281 7.89 11.54 1.32
CA VAL A 281 6.51 11.91 1.01
C VAL A 281 5.61 11.42 2.14
N PHE A 282 5.03 12.37 2.88
CA PHE A 282 4.03 12.13 3.90
C PHE A 282 2.63 12.42 3.35
N HIS A 283 1.64 11.68 3.83
CA HIS A 283 0.25 11.81 3.38
C HIS A 283 -0.63 12.07 4.59
N ASP A 284 -1.08 13.31 4.75
CA ASP A 284 -1.90 13.74 5.87
C ASP A 284 -3.38 13.34 5.67
N ALA A 285 -3.82 12.34 6.43
CA ALA A 285 -5.21 11.90 6.55
C ALA A 285 -5.88 12.48 7.81
N GLY A 286 -5.42 13.65 8.27
CA GLY A 286 -5.90 14.33 9.48
C GLY A 286 -5.02 14.09 10.70
N GLY A 287 -3.83 13.50 10.53
CA GLY A 287 -2.88 13.22 11.60
C GLY A 287 -1.77 14.26 11.77
N VAL A 288 -1.55 15.11 10.76
CA VAL A 288 -0.53 16.17 10.81
C VAL A 288 -1.14 17.42 11.46
N SER A 289 -0.96 17.54 12.77
CA SER A 289 -1.32 18.76 13.52
C SER A 289 -0.38 19.93 13.18
N PRO A 290 -0.70 21.17 13.58
CA PRO A 290 0.22 22.31 13.43
C PRO A 290 1.60 22.07 14.05
N GLU A 291 1.68 21.37 15.19
CA GLU A 291 2.93 21.03 15.87
C GLU A 291 3.74 19.99 15.07
N VAL A 292 3.07 18.99 14.51
CA VAL A 292 3.71 18.00 13.61
C VAL A 292 4.20 18.68 12.34
N MET A 293 3.40 19.60 11.78
CA MET A 293 3.83 20.37 10.61
C MET A 293 5.03 21.26 10.95
N ALA A 294 5.08 21.86 12.14
CA ALA A 294 6.19 22.70 12.57
C ALA A 294 7.54 21.94 12.62
N VAL A 295 7.54 20.65 12.94
CA VAL A 295 8.78 19.82 12.90
C VAL A 295 9.12 19.32 11.49
N LEU A 296 8.13 19.22 10.59
CA LEU A 296 8.36 18.83 9.19
C LEU A 296 8.75 20.02 8.30
N GLU A 297 8.28 21.22 8.61
CA GLU A 297 8.41 22.39 7.74
C GLU A 297 9.85 22.79 7.42
N PRO A 298 10.82 22.73 8.34
CA PRO A 298 12.22 22.97 8.02
C PRO A 298 12.76 22.00 6.95
N TRP A 299 12.31 20.75 6.97
CA TRP A 299 12.65 19.76 5.94
C TRP A 299 11.92 20.01 4.62
N VAL A 300 10.69 20.53 4.65
CA VAL A 300 9.97 21.00 3.45
C VAL A 300 10.73 22.15 2.80
N LYS A 301 11.15 23.15 3.59
CA LYS A 301 11.95 24.30 3.12
C LYS A 301 13.30 23.86 2.54
N ALA A 302 13.90 22.81 3.09
CA ALA A 302 15.11 22.20 2.55
C ALA A 302 14.89 21.35 1.28
N GLY A 303 13.66 21.22 0.78
CA GLY A 303 13.32 20.38 -0.39
C GLY A 303 13.40 18.87 -0.13
N ARG A 304 13.49 18.46 1.15
CA ARG A 304 13.65 17.07 1.58
C ARG A 304 12.30 16.37 1.78
N VAL A 305 11.25 17.13 2.07
CA VAL A 305 9.93 16.61 2.43
C VAL A 305 8.84 17.20 1.53
N THR A 306 7.88 16.36 1.13
CA THR A 306 6.56 16.75 0.63
C THR A 306 5.50 16.24 1.60
N VAL A 307 4.54 17.08 1.99
CA VAL A 307 3.36 16.67 2.76
C VAL A 307 2.15 16.83 1.84
N GLN A 308 1.45 15.73 1.55
CA GLN A 308 0.24 15.73 0.73
C GLN A 308 -1.00 15.71 1.61
N ASP A 309 -1.93 16.64 1.38
CA ASP A 309 -3.25 16.60 2.02
C ASP A 309 -4.11 15.57 1.29
N ILE A 310 -4.49 14.52 2.02
CA ILE A 310 -5.37 13.46 1.53
C ILE A 310 -6.65 13.36 2.36
N ARG A 311 -7.00 14.35 3.19
CA ARG A 311 -8.10 14.27 4.17
C ARG A 311 -9.46 13.93 3.55
N ASP A 312 -9.69 14.36 2.31
CA ASP A 312 -10.92 14.08 1.56
C ASP A 312 -11.12 12.56 1.29
N GLN A 313 -10.08 11.73 1.45
CA GLN A 313 -10.20 10.26 1.38
C GLN A 313 -11.20 9.68 2.41
N ALA A 314 -11.48 10.41 3.49
CA ALA A 314 -12.39 9.97 4.55
C ALA A 314 -13.84 9.76 4.06
N GLU A 315 -14.22 10.33 2.91
CA GLU A 315 -15.51 10.07 2.26
C GLU A 315 -15.65 8.60 1.79
N TYR A 316 -14.53 7.91 1.55
CA TYR A 316 -14.51 6.58 0.96
C TYR A 316 -13.96 5.55 1.96
N ASP A 317 -14.86 4.78 2.59
CA ASP A 317 -14.47 3.76 3.57
C ASP A 317 -13.74 2.57 2.92
N GLY A 318 -12.42 2.63 2.91
CA GLY A 318 -11.52 1.54 2.54
C GLY A 318 -10.66 1.04 3.71
N TYR A 319 -9.64 0.25 3.41
CA TYR A 319 -8.80 -0.36 4.44
C TYR A 319 -7.84 0.65 5.06
N TYR A 320 -7.89 0.81 6.39
CA TYR A 320 -6.92 1.53 7.21
C TYR A 320 -6.56 2.92 6.64
N TYR A 321 -7.56 3.81 6.57
CA TYR A 321 -7.42 5.16 5.99
C TYR A 321 -6.90 5.13 4.54
N ASN A 322 -7.41 4.17 3.76
CA ASN A 322 -7.05 3.97 2.36
C ASN A 322 -5.53 3.80 2.11
N GLN A 323 -4.78 3.22 3.04
CA GLN A 323 -3.32 3.10 2.92
C GLN A 323 -2.85 2.45 1.61
N PHE A 324 -3.58 1.44 1.10
CA PHE A 324 -3.27 0.79 -0.17
C PHE A 324 -3.41 1.75 -1.35
N LEU A 325 -4.39 2.66 -1.31
CA LEU A 325 -4.55 3.69 -2.34
C LEU A 325 -3.37 4.65 -2.32
N VAL A 326 -3.03 5.11 -1.12
CA VAL A 326 -1.99 6.11 -0.87
C VAL A 326 -0.61 5.62 -1.31
N VAL A 327 -0.24 4.38 -0.99
CA VAL A 327 1.06 3.82 -1.43
C VAL A 327 1.13 3.63 -2.95
N ASN A 328 0.00 3.31 -3.62
CA ASN A 328 -0.04 3.21 -5.09
C ASN A 328 0.00 4.59 -5.76
N ASP A 329 -0.65 5.57 -5.16
CA ASP A 329 -0.59 6.95 -5.62
C ASP A 329 0.84 7.49 -5.56
N CYS A 330 1.52 7.31 -4.42
CA CYS A 330 2.93 7.69 -4.26
C CYS A 330 3.85 6.92 -5.22
N LEU A 331 3.68 5.59 -5.33
CA LEU A 331 4.44 4.75 -6.26
C LEU A 331 4.38 5.31 -7.69
N HIS A 332 3.19 5.63 -8.18
CA HIS A 332 3.02 6.05 -9.57
C HIS A 332 3.42 7.51 -9.80
N ARG A 333 3.21 8.39 -8.82
CA ARG A 333 3.65 9.79 -8.87
C ARG A 333 5.17 9.91 -8.96
N TYR A 334 5.88 9.05 -8.24
CA TYR A 334 7.34 9.11 -8.12
C TYR A 334 8.05 7.89 -8.74
N ARG A 335 7.37 7.19 -9.67
CA ARG A 335 7.85 5.92 -10.27
C ARG A 335 9.27 5.98 -10.83
N TYR A 336 9.66 7.14 -11.34
CA TYR A 336 10.98 7.42 -11.92
C TYR A 336 11.69 8.60 -11.23
N ALA A 337 11.41 8.81 -9.94
CA ALA A 337 12.07 9.87 -9.17
C ALA A 337 13.30 9.37 -8.41
N ALA A 338 13.39 8.06 -8.13
CA ALA A 338 14.48 7.47 -7.36
C ALA A 338 14.92 6.08 -7.84
N ASN A 339 16.14 5.67 -7.48
CA ASN A 339 16.62 4.31 -7.69
C ASN A 339 15.89 3.30 -6.81
N TRP A 340 15.67 3.64 -5.53
CA TRP A 340 14.94 2.81 -4.57
C TRP A 340 13.84 3.58 -3.86
N THR A 341 12.65 3.00 -3.79
CA THR A 341 11.51 3.50 -3.01
C THR A 341 11.24 2.57 -1.84
N PHE A 342 11.19 3.14 -0.64
CA PHE A 342 10.94 2.45 0.63
C PHE A 342 9.51 2.71 1.09
N PHE A 343 8.87 1.64 1.58
CA PHE A 343 7.53 1.66 2.16
C PHE A 343 7.58 1.06 3.55
N PHE A 344 7.46 1.92 4.57
CA PHE A 344 7.45 1.60 5.99
C PHE A 344 6.73 2.71 6.76
N ASP A 345 6.46 2.50 8.04
CA ASP A 345 5.64 3.41 8.85
C ASP A 345 6.50 4.32 9.75
N VAL A 346 5.88 5.38 10.29
CA VAL A 346 6.57 6.42 11.08
C VAL A 346 6.91 5.99 12.53
N ASP A 347 6.59 4.76 12.92
CA ASP A 347 7.03 4.09 14.14
C ASP A 347 8.11 3.03 13.90
N GLU A 348 8.65 2.97 12.68
CA GLU A 348 9.63 1.97 12.26
C GLU A 348 10.97 2.62 11.85
N TYR A 349 12.08 2.07 12.35
CA TYR A 349 13.43 2.61 12.16
C TYR A 349 14.30 1.59 11.43
N ILE A 350 14.62 1.86 10.16
CA ILE A 350 15.45 0.97 9.34
C ILE A 350 16.89 0.97 9.87
N TYR A 351 17.46 -0.20 10.12
CA TYR A 351 18.79 -0.37 10.71
C TYR A 351 19.65 -1.37 9.93
N LEU A 352 20.94 -1.10 9.90
CA LEU A 352 21.96 -1.90 9.22
C LEU A 352 22.91 -2.53 10.24
N PRO A 353 22.87 -3.85 10.46
CA PRO A 353 23.80 -4.54 11.36
C PRO A 353 25.22 -4.63 10.78
N ASN A 354 26.19 -4.93 11.64
CA ASN A 354 27.57 -5.31 11.29
C ASN A 354 28.37 -4.25 10.50
N GLY A 355 28.04 -2.96 10.66
CA GLY A 355 28.75 -1.88 9.97
C GLY A 355 28.48 -1.79 8.46
N ASN A 356 27.42 -2.45 7.97
CA ASN A 356 26.98 -2.30 6.58
C ASN A 356 26.57 -0.84 6.30
N THR A 357 26.78 -0.40 5.06
CA THR A 357 26.22 0.86 4.56
C THR A 357 24.98 0.58 3.72
N LEU A 358 24.08 1.56 3.60
CA LEU A 358 22.88 1.38 2.79
C LEU A 358 23.24 1.11 1.33
N GLU A 359 24.24 1.84 0.82
CA GLU A 359 24.79 1.67 -0.52
C GLU A 359 25.31 0.24 -0.76
N SER A 360 26.09 -0.32 0.16
CA SER A 360 26.64 -1.68 -0.02
C SER A 360 25.54 -2.74 -0.05
N VAL A 361 24.54 -2.61 0.81
CA VAL A 361 23.37 -3.51 0.84
C VAL A 361 22.55 -3.40 -0.43
N LEU A 362 22.28 -2.19 -0.92
CA LEU A 362 21.48 -1.99 -2.13
C LEU A 362 22.22 -2.38 -3.41
N ASN A 363 23.54 -2.22 -3.44
CA ASN A 363 24.39 -2.75 -4.52
C ASN A 363 24.34 -4.28 -4.56
N GLU A 364 24.43 -4.95 -3.41
CA GLU A 364 24.24 -6.41 -3.30
C GLU A 364 22.85 -6.84 -3.77
N PHE A 365 21.82 -6.03 -3.50
CA PHE A 365 20.42 -6.34 -3.84
C PHE A 365 19.98 -5.84 -5.21
N SER A 366 20.84 -5.18 -5.98
CA SER A 366 20.53 -4.52 -7.26
C SER A 366 19.93 -5.45 -8.33
N GLY A 367 20.25 -6.75 -8.27
CA GLY A 367 19.68 -7.78 -9.14
C GLY A 367 18.22 -8.16 -8.81
N TYR A 368 17.62 -7.60 -7.77
CA TYR A 368 16.22 -7.81 -7.37
C TYR A 368 15.41 -6.54 -7.58
N THR A 369 14.15 -6.70 -7.97
CA THR A 369 13.23 -5.57 -8.11
C THR A 369 12.77 -5.06 -6.75
N GLN A 370 12.56 -5.96 -5.79
CA GLN A 370 12.21 -5.59 -4.42
C GLN A 370 12.91 -6.51 -3.41
N PHE A 371 13.03 -6.04 -2.18
CA PHE A 371 13.41 -6.86 -1.05
C PHE A 371 12.59 -6.50 0.19
N THR A 372 12.24 -7.51 0.99
CA THR A 372 11.50 -7.29 2.24
C THR A 372 12.45 -7.24 3.43
N ILE A 373 12.21 -6.30 4.33
CA ILE A 373 12.96 -6.01 5.54
C ILE A 373 12.21 -6.62 6.73
N GLN A 374 12.93 -7.36 7.58
CA GLN A 374 12.34 -8.00 8.76
C GLN A 374 12.23 -7.06 9.95
N GLN A 375 11.14 -7.22 10.71
CA GLN A 375 10.87 -6.49 11.95
C GLN A 375 11.63 -7.02 13.17
N ASN A 376 12.15 -6.09 13.96
CA ASN A 376 12.60 -6.21 15.35
C ASN A 376 11.64 -5.42 16.27
N PRO A 377 10.63 -6.06 16.89
CA PRO A 377 9.68 -5.35 17.75
C PRO A 377 10.35 -4.88 19.03
N MET A 378 10.15 -3.62 19.34
CA MET A 378 10.57 -3.01 20.59
C MET A 378 9.40 -2.96 21.57
N SER A 379 9.70 -3.03 22.86
CA SER A 379 8.72 -2.69 23.89
C SER A 379 8.33 -1.23 23.75
N SER A 380 7.05 -0.94 23.96
CA SER A 380 6.51 0.41 23.97
C SER A 380 6.46 1.03 25.37
N MET A 381 7.06 0.39 26.37
CA MET A 381 7.02 0.88 27.76
C MET A 381 8.19 0.49 28.67
N LEU A 382 8.95 -0.56 28.34
CA LEU A 382 10.07 -1.02 29.16
C LEU A 382 11.28 -0.12 28.95
N CYS A 383 11.79 0.45 30.04
CA CYS A 383 12.96 1.32 30.05
C CYS A 383 13.89 0.94 31.18
N LEU A 384 15.17 1.29 31.08
CA LEU A 384 16.08 1.15 32.21
C LEU A 384 15.80 2.23 33.25
N ASN A 385 15.90 1.87 34.53
CA ASN A 385 15.92 2.82 35.63
C ASN A 385 17.25 3.61 35.57
N GLY A 386 17.22 4.77 34.91
CA GLY A 386 18.34 5.68 34.77
C GLY A 386 18.07 6.99 35.49
N SER A 387 18.90 7.33 36.48
CA SER A 387 18.76 8.53 37.31
C SER A 387 19.39 9.79 36.69
N SER A 388 19.56 9.88 35.37
CA SER A 388 20.25 11.02 34.77
C SER A 388 19.33 12.23 34.63
N GLN A 389 19.86 13.42 34.94
CA GLN A 389 19.17 14.71 34.77
C GLN A 389 18.73 15.00 33.32
N GLU A 390 19.23 14.24 32.34
CA GLU A 390 18.94 14.41 30.91
C GLU A 390 17.82 13.51 30.38
N TYR A 391 17.21 12.68 31.23
CA TYR A 391 16.20 11.71 30.79
C TYR A 391 15.01 12.35 30.06
N SER A 392 14.57 13.54 30.48
CA SER A 392 13.49 14.28 29.82
C SER A 392 13.85 14.75 28.41
N ARG A 393 15.15 14.86 28.06
CA ARG A 393 15.65 15.27 26.73
C ARG A 393 15.95 14.10 25.80
N GLN A 394 15.79 12.87 26.28
CA GLN A 394 16.00 11.67 25.48
C GLN A 394 14.81 11.42 24.56
N TRP A 395 15.13 11.05 23.32
CA TRP A 395 14.21 10.53 22.33
C TRP A 395 13.70 9.14 22.73
N GLY A 396 12.57 8.71 22.18
CA GLY A 396 11.98 7.43 22.59
C GLY A 396 12.82 6.22 22.21
N PHE A 397 13.53 6.23 21.06
CA PHE A 397 14.48 5.15 20.77
C PHE A 397 15.72 5.14 21.69
N GLU A 398 15.99 6.22 22.44
CA GLU A 398 17.03 6.25 23.49
C GLU A 398 16.57 5.62 24.80
N LYS A 399 15.24 5.57 25.02
CA LYS A 399 14.61 5.12 26.25
C LYS A 399 14.07 3.69 26.16
N LEU A 400 13.42 3.35 25.05
CA LEU A 400 12.78 2.07 24.78
C LEU A 400 13.82 1.07 24.25
N LEU A 401 14.56 0.43 25.17
CA LEU A 401 15.77 -0.35 24.87
C LEU A 401 15.58 -1.85 24.94
N PHE A 402 14.33 -2.33 24.91
CA PHE A 402 14.03 -3.75 25.11
C PHE A 402 13.33 -4.33 23.89
N ARG A 403 14.03 -5.22 23.18
CA ARG A 403 13.55 -5.89 21.97
C ARG A 403 12.96 -7.26 22.29
N GLU A 404 11.83 -7.61 21.67
CA GLU A 404 11.26 -8.95 21.77
C GLU A 404 12.21 -9.99 21.14
N SER A 405 12.55 -11.06 21.86
CA SER A 405 13.63 -11.99 21.48
C SER A 405 13.16 -13.29 20.81
N ARG A 406 11.85 -13.52 20.69
CA ARG A 406 11.34 -14.76 20.09
C ARG A 406 11.73 -14.88 18.61
N THR A 407 12.21 -16.07 18.24
CA THR A 407 12.63 -16.42 16.87
C THR A 407 11.59 -17.33 16.19
N LYS A 408 11.72 -17.53 14.87
CA LYS A 408 10.86 -18.41 14.05
C LYS A 408 9.37 -18.04 14.07
N ILE A 409 9.05 -16.75 14.23
CA ILE A 409 7.68 -16.22 14.14
C ILE A 409 7.54 -15.49 12.82
N ARG A 410 6.41 -15.69 12.14
CA ARG A 410 6.02 -14.85 11.02
C ARG A 410 5.66 -13.46 11.55
N ARG A 411 6.48 -12.48 11.22
CA ARG A 411 6.21 -11.06 11.46
C ARG A 411 5.86 -10.38 10.16
N ASP A 412 5.14 -9.27 10.29
CA ASP A 412 4.97 -8.34 9.19
C ASP A 412 6.34 -7.83 8.75
N ARG A 413 6.37 -7.42 7.48
CA ARG A 413 7.57 -6.97 6.81
C ARG A 413 7.28 -5.64 6.16
N LYS A 414 8.33 -4.86 6.01
CA LYS A 414 8.36 -3.68 5.14
C LYS A 414 9.28 -3.97 3.98
N TYR A 415 9.40 -3.07 3.02
CA TYR A 415 10.17 -3.37 1.82
C TYR A 415 10.68 -2.13 1.14
N ALA A 416 11.67 -2.34 0.28
CA ALA A 416 12.08 -1.37 -0.73
C ALA A 416 11.94 -2.00 -2.11
N ILE A 417 11.72 -1.14 -3.11
CA ILE A 417 11.44 -1.54 -4.49
C ILE A 417 12.04 -0.55 -5.48
N GLN A 418 12.52 -1.06 -6.61
CA GLN A 418 12.82 -0.26 -7.79
C GLN A 418 11.50 0.08 -8.50
N ALA A 419 10.91 1.24 -8.16
CA ALA A 419 9.55 1.60 -8.56
C ALA A 419 9.30 1.56 -10.08
N LYS A 420 10.32 1.85 -10.90
CA LYS A 420 10.27 1.71 -12.37
C LYS A 420 9.74 0.35 -12.85
N ASN A 421 10.02 -0.72 -12.09
CA ASN A 421 9.64 -2.10 -12.42
C ASN A 421 8.30 -2.54 -11.79
N ALA A 422 7.56 -1.65 -11.14
CA ALA A 422 6.30 -1.95 -10.44
C ALA A 422 5.08 -1.37 -11.15
N PHE A 423 3.98 -2.13 -11.20
CA PHE A 423 2.69 -1.71 -11.78
C PHE A 423 1.61 -1.43 -10.75
N ALA A 424 1.78 -1.94 -9.53
CA ALA A 424 1.01 -1.61 -8.33
C ALA A 424 1.82 -2.07 -7.11
N THR A 425 1.40 -1.72 -5.90
CA THR A 425 2.07 -2.16 -4.67
C THR A 425 1.13 -2.36 -3.48
N GLY A 426 1.50 -3.26 -2.56
CA GLY A 426 0.83 -3.45 -1.27
C GLY A 426 1.60 -2.78 -0.13
N VAL A 427 1.12 -2.92 1.10
CA VAL A 427 1.74 -2.27 2.29
C VAL A 427 2.89 -3.06 2.91
N HIS A 428 3.06 -4.34 2.55
CA HIS A 428 4.15 -5.20 3.04
C HIS A 428 5.07 -5.72 1.93
N MET A 429 4.59 -5.74 0.70
CA MET A 429 5.33 -6.07 -0.53
C MET A 429 4.45 -5.79 -1.75
N SER A 430 5.05 -5.81 -2.95
CA SER A 430 4.29 -5.83 -4.21
C SER A 430 4.21 -7.24 -4.79
N GLU A 431 3.07 -7.59 -5.39
CA GLU A 431 2.92 -8.77 -6.26
C GLU A 431 2.88 -8.39 -7.75
N ASN A 432 2.82 -7.09 -8.06
CA ASN A 432 2.62 -6.58 -9.42
C ASN A 432 3.93 -5.97 -9.95
N ILE A 433 4.97 -6.79 -10.06
CA ILE A 433 6.32 -6.37 -10.46
C ILE A 433 6.85 -7.16 -11.66
N VAL A 434 7.81 -6.57 -12.36
CA VAL A 434 8.71 -7.29 -13.27
C VAL A 434 10.00 -7.61 -12.52
N GLY A 435 10.46 -8.86 -12.58
CA GLY A 435 11.69 -9.31 -11.92
C GLY A 435 11.44 -10.10 -10.63
N LYS A 436 12.50 -10.32 -9.85
CA LYS A 436 12.49 -11.20 -8.66
C LYS A 436 12.49 -10.41 -7.35
N SER A 437 12.02 -11.07 -6.29
CA SER A 437 11.95 -10.53 -4.93
C SER A 437 12.95 -11.23 -4.02
N LEU A 438 13.59 -10.49 -3.11
CA LEU A 438 14.46 -11.04 -2.06
C LEU A 438 13.77 -10.97 -0.69
N HIS A 439 13.77 -12.08 0.05
CA HIS A 439 13.13 -12.15 1.36
C HIS A 439 14.08 -12.44 2.52
N LYS A 440 15.27 -12.99 2.28
CA LYS A 440 16.23 -13.28 3.34
C LYS A 440 17.22 -12.13 3.43
N THR A 441 16.94 -11.16 4.30
CA THR A 441 17.70 -9.90 4.42
C THR A 441 18.17 -9.63 5.84
N GLU A 442 17.77 -10.45 6.81
CA GLU A 442 17.89 -10.21 8.25
C GLU A 442 19.32 -9.98 8.74
N THR A 443 20.32 -10.52 8.04
CA THR A 443 21.74 -10.33 8.36
C THR A 443 22.32 -9.02 7.79
N LYS A 444 21.56 -8.32 6.94
CA LYS A 444 22.00 -7.15 6.15
C LYS A 444 21.20 -5.90 6.48
N ILE A 445 19.89 -6.05 6.70
CA ILE A 445 18.96 -4.96 6.98
C ILE A 445 17.73 -5.48 7.72
N HIS A 446 17.34 -4.77 8.77
CA HIS A 446 16.12 -5.00 9.55
C HIS A 446 15.55 -3.66 9.99
N TYR A 447 14.39 -3.62 10.65
CA TYR A 447 13.87 -2.39 11.23
C TYR A 447 13.39 -2.59 12.65
N TYR A 448 13.58 -1.58 13.50
CA TYR A 448 13.01 -1.55 14.84
C TYR A 448 11.60 -0.99 14.79
N HIS A 449 10.62 -1.70 15.35
CA HIS A 449 9.22 -1.28 15.36
C HIS A 449 8.81 -0.90 16.78
N TYR A 450 8.58 0.39 17.01
CA TYR A 450 8.14 0.97 18.28
C TYR A 450 6.62 1.12 18.31
N HIS A 451 5.94 -0.02 18.30
CA HIS A 451 4.49 -0.08 18.12
C HIS A 451 3.73 0.74 19.17
N ASN A 452 2.67 1.46 18.76
CA ASN A 452 1.83 2.29 19.63
C ASN A 452 2.57 3.42 20.37
N THR A 453 3.67 3.94 19.81
CA THR A 453 4.41 5.07 20.41
C THR A 453 4.15 6.40 19.71
N ILE A 454 3.77 6.40 18.43
CA ILE A 454 3.66 7.61 17.59
C ILE A 454 2.53 8.57 17.98
N THR A 455 1.49 8.09 18.66
CA THR A 455 0.38 8.92 19.16
C THR A 455 0.49 9.21 20.66
N GLN A 456 1.58 8.80 21.31
CA GLN A 456 1.78 9.00 22.73
C GLN A 456 2.53 10.32 22.98
N HIS A 457 1.86 11.26 23.65
CA HIS A 457 2.40 12.59 23.96
C HIS A 457 3.01 12.69 25.37
N GLN A 458 2.76 11.69 26.22
CA GLN A 458 3.36 11.61 27.56
C GLN A 458 4.61 10.74 27.53
N GLU A 459 5.26 10.60 28.69
CA GLU A 459 6.40 9.69 28.86
C GLU A 459 6.06 8.26 28.38
N LEU A 460 6.90 7.74 27.48
CA LEU A 460 6.75 6.40 26.91
C LEU A 460 7.08 5.33 27.96
N CYS A 461 8.03 5.63 28.83
CA CYS A 461 8.51 4.74 29.86
C CYS A 461 7.53 4.65 31.03
N ARG A 462 6.81 3.52 31.05
CA ARG A 462 5.83 3.21 32.10
C ARG A 462 6.32 2.13 33.03
N GLU A 463 7.34 1.37 32.62
CA GLU A 463 7.89 0.24 33.37
C GLU A 463 9.41 0.33 33.43
N TYR A 464 9.95 0.57 34.63
CA TYR A 464 11.37 0.77 34.87
C TYR A 464 12.04 -0.51 35.36
N LEU A 465 13.01 -0.98 34.59
CA LEU A 465 13.77 -2.19 34.88
C LEU A 465 15.10 -1.85 35.57
N PRO A 466 15.58 -2.68 36.50
CA PRO A 466 16.88 -2.48 37.12
C PRO A 466 18.01 -2.58 36.10
N SER A 467 19.17 -1.99 36.40
CA SER A 467 20.36 -2.04 35.53
C SER A 467 20.84 -3.47 35.24
N THR A 468 20.52 -4.44 36.11
CA THR A 468 20.80 -5.88 35.90
C THR A 468 20.06 -6.46 34.70
N ALA A 469 18.94 -5.86 34.28
CA ALA A 469 18.15 -6.30 33.11
C ALA A 469 18.93 -6.22 31.78
N VAL A 470 20.01 -5.43 31.73
CA VAL A 470 20.91 -5.35 30.55
C VAL A 470 21.51 -6.71 30.18
N LYS A 471 21.72 -7.59 31.17
CA LYS A 471 22.36 -8.91 30.96
C LYS A 471 21.38 -10.08 31.07
N GLN A 472 20.09 -9.82 31.21
CA GLN A 472 19.07 -10.83 31.49
C GLN A 472 17.94 -10.77 30.47
N VAL A 473 17.22 -11.89 30.32
CA VAL A 473 15.96 -11.92 29.58
C VAL A 473 14.86 -11.44 30.53
N THR A 474 14.24 -10.31 30.20
CA THR A 474 13.10 -9.79 30.95
C THR A 474 11.81 -10.38 30.41
N TRP A 475 11.00 -11.00 31.27
CA TRP A 475 9.66 -11.44 30.92
C TRP A 475 8.65 -10.35 31.26
N PHE A 476 7.93 -9.88 30.27
CA PHE A 476 6.89 -8.86 30.43
C PHE A 476 5.69 -9.21 29.56
N ASN A 477 4.48 -9.19 30.13
CA ASN A 477 3.25 -9.60 29.43
C ASN A 477 3.37 -10.93 28.67
N LYS A 478 4.03 -11.92 29.29
CA LYS A 478 4.29 -13.26 28.72
C LYS A 478 5.18 -13.26 27.47
N LEU A 479 5.88 -12.17 27.19
CA LEU A 479 6.85 -12.06 26.10
C LEU A 479 8.27 -11.88 26.66
N PRO A 480 9.28 -12.54 26.07
CA PRO A 480 10.67 -12.35 26.45
C PRO A 480 11.27 -11.15 25.72
N TYR A 481 11.93 -10.28 26.47
CA TYR A 481 12.63 -9.11 25.99
C TYR A 481 14.11 -9.16 26.36
N VAL A 482 14.95 -8.64 25.47
CA VAL A 482 16.40 -8.49 25.68
C VAL A 482 16.79 -7.05 25.46
N TYR A 483 17.83 -6.61 26.17
CA TYR A 483 18.38 -5.27 26.00
C TYR A 483 19.02 -5.10 24.61
N ASP A 484 18.69 -4.00 23.94
CA ASP A 484 19.16 -3.62 22.62
C ASP A 484 19.28 -2.08 22.55
N ASP A 485 20.52 -1.59 22.52
CA ASP A 485 20.85 -0.16 22.54
C ASP A 485 21.44 0.35 21.22
N ASN A 486 21.26 -0.41 20.15
CA ASN A 486 21.82 -0.09 18.83
C ASN A 486 21.33 1.28 18.33
N MET A 487 20.04 1.59 18.50
CA MET A 487 19.47 2.88 18.12
C MET A 487 19.93 4.00 19.06
N LYS A 488 20.00 3.75 20.37
CA LYS A 488 20.46 4.71 21.37
C LYS A 488 21.87 5.23 21.08
N LYS A 489 22.77 4.35 20.64
CA LYS A 489 24.15 4.72 20.29
C LYS A 489 24.24 5.75 19.16
N LEU A 490 23.21 5.88 18.32
CA LEU A 490 23.17 6.81 17.21
C LEU A 490 22.60 8.19 17.60
N ALA A 491 21.97 8.31 18.77
CA ALA A 491 21.18 9.50 19.14
C ALA A 491 21.95 10.82 19.03
N ASN A 492 23.15 10.88 19.61
CA ASN A 492 23.98 12.08 19.58
C ASN A 492 24.38 12.46 18.15
N THR A 493 24.74 11.47 17.33
CA THR A 493 25.07 11.69 15.92
C THR A 493 23.89 12.27 15.15
N ILE A 494 22.68 11.74 15.37
CA ILE A 494 21.47 12.18 14.66
C ILE A 494 21.04 13.57 15.12
N LYS A 495 21.06 13.84 16.43
CA LYS A 495 20.75 15.17 17.00
C LYS A 495 21.72 16.24 16.48
N GLN A 496 23.01 15.91 16.39
CA GLN A 496 24.01 16.80 15.82
C GLN A 496 23.76 17.03 14.32
N PHE A 497 23.48 15.97 13.56
CA PHE A 497 23.12 16.07 12.14
C PHE A 497 21.88 16.95 11.91
N GLU A 498 20.82 16.78 12.71
CA GLU A 498 19.61 17.62 12.63
C GLU A 498 19.97 19.10 12.84
N LEU A 499 20.73 19.39 13.90
CA LEU A 499 21.16 20.75 14.24
C LEU A 499 21.99 21.39 13.12
N GLU A 500 22.91 20.64 12.52
CA GLU A 500 23.76 21.11 11.43
C GLU A 500 22.98 21.29 10.12
N THR A 501 21.96 20.47 9.87
CA THR A 501 21.23 20.46 8.59
C THR A 501 20.11 21.51 8.54
N ILE A 502 19.31 21.61 9.61
CA ILE A 502 18.12 22.47 9.64
C ILE A 502 18.09 23.45 10.81
N GLY A 503 19.18 23.56 11.56
CA GLY A 503 19.32 24.49 12.68
C GLY A 503 18.58 24.04 13.94
N LYS A 504 18.54 24.93 14.94
CA LYS A 504 17.81 24.69 16.19
C LYS A 504 16.32 24.62 15.91
N GLN A 505 15.71 23.50 16.26
CA GLN A 505 14.27 23.32 16.15
C GLN A 505 13.54 23.97 17.33
N PRO A 506 12.27 24.40 17.15
CA PRO A 506 11.41 24.72 18.27
C PRO A 506 11.39 23.55 19.25
N GLN A 507 11.51 23.80 20.55
CA GLN A 507 11.23 22.74 21.51
C GLN A 507 9.72 22.50 21.49
N PRO A 508 9.25 21.30 21.13
CA PRO A 508 7.85 20.95 21.30
C PRO A 508 7.49 21.04 22.79
N HIS A 509 6.30 21.56 23.08
CA HIS A 509 5.81 21.88 24.42
C HIS A 509 5.33 20.65 25.19
#